data_AF-H0ESZ0-F1
#
_entry.id   AF-H0ESZ0-F1
#
_cell.length_a   1.000
_cell.length_b   1.000
_cell.length_c   1.000
_cell.angle_alpha   90.00
_cell.angle_beta   90.00
_cell.angle_gamma   90.00
#
_symmetry.space_group_name_H-M   'P 1'
#
loop_
_entity.id
_entity.type
_entity.pdbx_description
1 polymer ?
#
loop_
_entity_poly.entity_id
_entity_poly.type
_entity_poly.pdbx_seq_one_letter_code
_entity_poly.pdbx_strand_id
1 'polypeptide(L)'
;MSFEDVEAIPENDRNLVHTLIREEKDPKAVKDQLLAVLTAAKDPSSMTMAFAIYELARNPDVAAKLQEEISRVCGLSNLPTAAQIQEMTYAKCVMKETLRMYHSLYSVLGLQRRTDVWGPDAEVWKPERWLSHTAETWSFIPFNHGPRVCLGRVFGQQQVLYLLNKIKVLTAGTRLLLPWQQWN
;
A
#
# COMPACT_ATOMS: atom_id res chain seq x y z
N MET A 1 -16.58 -15.58 -23.88
CA MET A 1 -16.37 -16.45 -22.72
C MET A 1 -17.73 -16.67 -22.11
N SER A 2 -18.31 -17.84 -22.36
CA SER A 2 -19.59 -18.27 -21.77
C SER A 2 -19.36 -18.76 -20.33
N PHE A 3 -20.43 -19.01 -19.59
CA PHE A 3 -20.36 -19.59 -18.23
C PHE A 3 -19.69 -20.98 -18.24
N GLU A 4 -19.99 -21.77 -19.26
CA GLU A 4 -19.44 -23.12 -19.47
C GLU A 4 -17.92 -23.08 -19.66
N ASP A 5 -17.39 -22.03 -20.31
CA ASP A 5 -15.95 -21.83 -20.48
C ASP A 5 -15.23 -21.60 -19.13
N VAL A 6 -15.92 -21.02 -18.13
CA VAL A 6 -15.34 -20.69 -16.83
C VAL A 6 -15.32 -21.88 -15.88
N GLU A 7 -16.32 -22.76 -15.94
CA GLU A 7 -16.35 -23.98 -15.12
C GLU A 7 -15.21 -24.94 -15.47
N ALA A 8 -14.80 -24.98 -16.74
CA ALA A 8 -13.68 -25.77 -17.22
C ALA A 8 -12.31 -25.30 -16.69
N ILE A 9 -12.21 -24.10 -16.10
CA ILE A 9 -10.96 -23.56 -15.55
C ILE A 9 -10.69 -24.20 -14.18
N PRO A 10 -9.52 -24.84 -13.98
CA PRO A 10 -9.12 -25.38 -12.68
C PRO A 10 -9.19 -24.33 -11.59
N GLU A 11 -9.59 -24.72 -10.37
CA GLU A 11 -9.82 -23.76 -9.28
C GLU A 11 -8.60 -22.90 -8.95
N ASN A 12 -7.39 -23.46 -9.00
CA ASN A 12 -6.13 -22.72 -8.77
C ASN A 12 -5.82 -21.68 -9.84
N ASP A 13 -6.39 -21.81 -11.04
CA ASP A 13 -6.18 -20.88 -12.16
C ASP A 13 -7.31 -19.83 -12.26
N ARG A 14 -8.28 -19.87 -11.33
CA ARG A 14 -9.38 -18.90 -11.30
C ARG A 14 -8.91 -17.57 -10.73
N ASN A 15 -9.26 -16.49 -11.43
CA ASN A 15 -9.05 -15.13 -10.96
C ASN A 15 -10.40 -14.47 -10.62
N LEU A 16 -10.37 -13.21 -10.18
CA LEU A 16 -11.58 -12.47 -9.82
C LEU A 16 -12.63 -12.44 -10.93
N VAL A 17 -12.23 -12.26 -12.19
CA VAL A 17 -13.16 -12.21 -13.32
C VAL A 17 -13.90 -13.54 -13.49
N HIS A 18 -13.17 -14.65 -13.39
CA HIS A 18 -13.76 -15.99 -13.45
C HIS A 18 -14.77 -16.19 -12.32
N THR A 19 -14.44 -15.78 -11.10
CA THR A 19 -15.36 -15.87 -9.96
C THR A 19 -16.61 -15.00 -10.15
N LEU A 20 -16.46 -13.76 -10.63
CA LEU A 20 -17.60 -12.87 -10.86
C LEU A 20 -18.54 -13.40 -11.94
N ILE A 21 -17.98 -13.91 -13.05
CA ILE A 21 -18.79 -14.54 -14.10
C ILE A 21 -19.51 -15.77 -13.55
N ARG A 22 -18.91 -16.56 -12.65
CA ARG A 22 -19.57 -17.75 -12.10
C ARG A 22 -20.75 -17.41 -11.19
N GLU A 23 -20.58 -16.42 -10.32
CA GLU A 23 -21.57 -16.08 -9.29
C GLU A 23 -22.68 -15.15 -9.81
N GLU A 24 -22.39 -14.30 -10.79
CA GLU A 24 -23.31 -13.29 -11.31
C GLU A 24 -23.73 -13.60 -12.75
N LYS A 25 -25.05 -13.73 -12.95
CA LYS A 25 -25.61 -14.12 -14.26
C LYS A 25 -25.79 -12.95 -15.22
N ASP A 26 -25.93 -11.74 -14.69
CA ASP A 26 -26.09 -10.52 -15.49
C ASP A 26 -24.73 -9.93 -15.92
N PRO A 27 -24.41 -9.89 -17.24
CA PRO A 27 -23.16 -9.30 -17.72
C PRO A 27 -22.98 -7.83 -17.33
N LYS A 28 -24.09 -7.08 -17.17
CA LYS A 28 -24.02 -5.68 -16.73
C LYS A 28 -23.59 -5.62 -15.27
N ALA A 29 -24.17 -6.43 -14.40
CA ALA A 29 -23.76 -6.52 -13.00
C ALA A 29 -22.29 -6.96 -12.84
N VAL A 30 -21.82 -7.94 -13.62
CA VAL A 30 -20.39 -8.33 -13.65
C VAL A 30 -19.51 -7.13 -14.01
N LYS A 31 -19.86 -6.38 -15.05
CA LYS A 31 -19.12 -5.19 -15.48
C LYS A 31 -19.12 -4.11 -14.39
N ASP A 32 -20.27 -3.84 -13.78
CA ASP A 32 -20.41 -2.82 -12.73
C ASP A 32 -19.56 -3.20 -11.49
N GLN A 33 -19.56 -4.46 -11.09
CA GLN A 33 -18.74 -4.98 -9.99
C GLN A 33 -17.24 -4.92 -10.31
N LEU A 34 -16.83 -5.30 -11.52
CA LEU A 34 -15.43 -5.19 -11.96
C LEU A 34 -14.94 -3.74 -11.94
N LEU A 35 -15.74 -2.80 -12.44
CA LEU A 35 -15.43 -1.38 -12.40
C LEU A 35 -15.29 -0.88 -10.95
N ALA A 36 -16.21 -1.27 -10.07
CA ALA A 36 -16.14 -0.91 -8.65
C ALA A 36 -14.84 -1.39 -7.99
N VAL A 37 -14.43 -2.64 -8.25
CA VAL A 37 -13.17 -3.18 -7.70
C VAL A 37 -11.95 -2.46 -8.28
N LEU A 38 -11.90 -2.22 -9.59
CA LEU A 38 -10.78 -1.56 -10.24
C LEU A 38 -10.58 -0.14 -9.72
N THR A 39 -11.65 0.64 -9.58
CA THR A 39 -11.59 1.99 -9.03
C THR A 39 -11.17 1.97 -7.56
N ALA A 40 -11.72 1.07 -6.75
CA ALA A 40 -11.37 0.95 -5.33
C ALA A 40 -9.92 0.52 -5.10
N ALA A 41 -9.33 -0.28 -6.00
CA ALA A 41 -7.96 -0.78 -5.87
C ALA A 41 -6.89 0.22 -6.33
N LYS A 42 -7.21 1.10 -7.31
CA LYS A 42 -6.23 1.95 -7.97
C LYS A 42 -5.86 3.20 -7.16
N ASP A 43 -6.85 4.04 -6.89
CA ASP A 43 -6.58 5.40 -6.43
C ASP A 43 -6.04 5.45 -4.99
N PRO A 44 -6.58 4.68 -4.02
CA PRO A 44 -6.08 4.70 -2.65
C PRO A 44 -4.62 4.21 -2.54
N SER A 45 -4.28 3.16 -3.29
CA SER A 45 -2.92 2.62 -3.34
C SER A 45 -1.94 3.62 -3.96
N SER A 46 -2.33 4.25 -5.08
CA SER A 46 -1.51 5.25 -5.77
C SER A 46 -1.25 6.47 -4.89
N MET A 47 -2.27 6.96 -4.18
CA MET A 47 -2.11 8.08 -3.25
C MET A 47 -1.20 7.73 -2.07
N THR A 48 -1.36 6.55 -1.49
CA THR A 48 -0.49 6.06 -0.40
C THR A 48 0.97 6.01 -0.88
N MET A 49 1.22 5.50 -2.09
CA MET A 49 2.55 5.48 -2.68
C MET A 49 3.11 6.90 -2.89
N ALA A 50 2.32 7.81 -3.42
CA ALA A 50 2.75 9.18 -3.68
C ALA A 50 3.16 9.91 -2.39
N PHE A 51 2.35 9.82 -1.32
CA PHE A 51 2.70 10.42 -0.04
C PHE A 51 3.87 9.71 0.65
N ALA A 52 3.99 8.39 0.52
CA ALA A 52 5.15 7.68 1.03
C ALA A 52 6.45 8.14 0.35
N ILE A 53 6.44 8.29 -0.98
CA ILE A 53 7.59 8.84 -1.73
C ILE A 53 7.89 10.27 -1.29
N TYR A 54 6.86 11.11 -1.15
CA TYR A 54 7.00 12.49 -0.70
C TYR A 54 7.68 12.60 0.67
N GLU A 55 7.25 11.77 1.64
CA GLU A 55 7.85 11.77 2.97
C GLU A 55 9.26 11.17 2.98
N LEU A 56 9.49 10.09 2.24
CA LEU A 56 10.83 9.49 2.12
C LEU A 56 11.84 10.47 1.48
N ALA A 57 11.41 11.27 0.49
CA ALA A 57 12.25 12.30 -0.13
C ALA A 57 12.63 13.43 0.85
N ARG A 58 11.80 13.68 1.86
CA ARG A 58 12.03 14.71 2.90
C ARG A 58 12.79 14.18 4.12
N ASN A 59 12.81 12.87 4.31
CA ASN A 59 13.42 12.19 5.45
C ASN A 59 14.48 11.17 4.95
N PRO A 60 15.67 11.65 4.52
CA PRO A 60 16.68 10.80 3.89
C PRO A 60 17.25 9.72 4.83
N ASP A 61 17.24 9.95 6.14
CA ASP A 61 17.65 8.97 7.15
C ASP A 61 16.66 7.79 7.23
N VAL A 62 15.36 8.06 7.18
CA VAL A 62 14.30 7.04 7.09
C VAL A 62 14.42 6.28 5.77
N ALA A 63 14.67 6.98 4.67
CA ALA A 63 14.84 6.37 3.36
C ALA A 63 16.07 5.42 3.32
N ALA A 64 17.18 5.80 3.96
CA ALA A 64 18.35 4.94 4.09
C ALA A 64 18.06 3.66 4.89
N LYS A 65 17.34 3.75 6.01
CA LYS A 65 16.92 2.58 6.81
C LYS A 65 16.02 1.64 6.01
N LEU A 66 15.07 2.19 5.24
CA LEU A 66 14.21 1.41 4.36
C LEU A 66 15.01 0.69 3.28
N GLN A 67 15.98 1.38 2.66
CA GLN A 67 16.86 0.78 1.66
C GLN A 67 17.73 -0.34 2.24
N GLU A 68 18.24 -0.18 3.47
CA GLU A 68 19.00 -1.21 4.18
C GLU A 68 18.14 -2.46 4.42
N GLU A 69 16.90 -2.31 4.92
CA GLU A 69 15.97 -3.43 5.08
C GLU A 69 15.70 -4.13 3.75
N ILE A 70 15.36 -3.37 2.71
CA ILE A 70 15.06 -3.90 1.38
C ILE A 70 16.25 -4.69 0.82
N SER A 71 17.46 -4.16 0.98
CA SER A 71 18.70 -4.80 0.51
C SER A 71 18.94 -6.12 1.26
N ARG A 72 18.72 -6.13 2.57
CA ARG A 72 18.88 -7.30 3.43
C ARG A 72 17.84 -8.41 3.13
N VAL A 73 16.57 -8.05 2.99
CA VAL A 73 15.45 -9.02 2.87
C VAL A 73 15.28 -9.51 1.44
N CYS A 74 15.30 -8.60 0.46
CA CYS A 74 14.93 -8.90 -0.92
C CYS A 74 16.12 -8.99 -1.87
N GLY A 75 17.28 -8.46 -1.48
CA GLY A 75 18.38 -8.19 -2.40
C GLY A 75 18.06 -7.02 -3.35
N LEU A 76 19.08 -6.51 -4.03
CA LEU A 76 18.94 -5.34 -4.91
C LEU A 76 18.32 -5.68 -6.27
N SER A 77 18.63 -6.86 -6.82
CA SER A 77 18.35 -7.19 -8.23
C SER A 77 17.03 -7.93 -8.49
N ASN A 78 16.41 -8.52 -7.46
CA ASN A 78 15.27 -9.42 -7.64
C ASN A 78 13.93 -8.79 -7.23
N LEU A 79 12.84 -9.31 -7.81
CA LEU A 79 11.49 -9.03 -7.35
C LEU A 79 11.27 -9.67 -5.97
N PRO A 80 10.59 -8.99 -5.03
CA PRO A 80 10.31 -9.59 -3.74
C PRO A 80 9.28 -10.72 -3.89
N THR A 81 9.54 -11.84 -3.26
CA THR A 81 8.57 -12.93 -3.08
C THR A 81 7.52 -12.55 -2.03
N ALA A 82 6.38 -13.24 -2.04
CA ALA A 82 5.33 -13.03 -1.04
C ALA A 82 5.84 -13.24 0.40
N ALA A 83 6.73 -14.22 0.62
CA ALA A 83 7.36 -14.48 1.91
C ALA A 83 8.23 -13.29 2.35
N GLN A 84 9.07 -12.76 1.46
CA GLN A 84 9.92 -11.60 1.75
C GLN A 84 9.11 -10.35 2.07
N ILE A 85 7.99 -10.10 1.38
CA ILE A 85 7.11 -8.97 1.69
C ILE A 85 6.59 -9.05 3.14
N GLN A 86 6.40 -10.27 3.67
CA GLN A 86 6.00 -10.44 5.06
C GLN A 86 7.11 -10.08 6.06
N GLU A 87 8.37 -10.16 5.66
CA GLU A 87 9.52 -9.84 6.51
C GLU A 87 9.91 -8.34 6.49
N MET A 88 9.36 -7.56 5.53
CA MET A 88 9.61 -6.12 5.38
C MET A 88 8.93 -5.29 6.49
N THR A 89 9.45 -5.39 7.70
CA THR A 89 8.89 -4.80 8.93
C THR A 89 8.92 -3.28 8.88
N TYR A 90 10.03 -2.68 8.48
CA TYR A 90 10.19 -1.24 8.40
C TYR A 90 9.39 -0.65 7.23
N ALA A 91 9.31 -1.33 6.09
CA ALA A 91 8.41 -0.92 5.01
C ALA A 91 6.93 -0.92 5.45
N LYS A 92 6.52 -1.91 6.27
CA LYS A 92 5.19 -1.90 6.92
C LYS A 92 5.01 -0.70 7.85
N CYS A 93 6.06 -0.29 8.57
CA CYS A 93 6.03 0.92 9.41
C CYS A 93 5.85 2.19 8.57
N VAL A 94 6.61 2.34 7.47
CA VAL A 94 6.49 3.46 6.52
C VAL A 94 5.08 3.54 5.93
N MET A 95 4.54 2.39 5.48
CA MET A 95 3.17 2.32 4.97
C MET A 95 2.14 2.71 6.02
N LYS A 96 2.23 2.16 7.24
CA LYS A 96 1.29 2.46 8.33
C LYS A 96 1.32 3.93 8.73
N GLU A 97 2.50 4.53 8.81
CA GLU A 97 2.64 5.94 9.15
C GLU A 97 2.12 6.85 8.03
N THR A 98 2.38 6.49 6.77
CA THR A 98 1.80 7.21 5.63
C THR A 98 0.27 7.17 5.66
N LEU A 99 -0.32 6.00 5.92
CA LEU A 99 -1.77 5.85 6.05
C LEU A 99 -2.36 6.58 7.26
N ARG A 100 -1.60 6.68 8.36
CA ARG A 100 -1.98 7.47 9.54
C ARG A 100 -2.10 8.95 9.19
N MET A 101 -1.15 9.44 8.39
CA MET A 101 -0.95 10.86 8.13
C MET A 101 -1.77 11.37 6.93
N TYR A 102 -1.97 10.51 5.92
CA TYR A 102 -2.49 10.86 4.60
C TYR A 102 -3.55 9.85 4.10
N HIS A 103 -4.63 9.67 4.86
CA HIS A 103 -5.69 8.78 4.39
C HIS A 103 -6.49 9.42 3.24
N SER A 104 -6.66 8.68 2.15
CA SER A 104 -7.18 9.18 0.87
C SER A 104 -8.71 9.16 0.73
N LEU A 105 -9.42 8.37 1.55
CA LEU A 105 -10.85 8.11 1.35
C LEU A 105 -11.77 8.87 2.29
N TYR A 106 -11.32 9.18 3.51
CA TYR A 106 -12.08 9.94 4.49
C TYR A 106 -11.15 10.60 5.50
N SER A 107 -11.65 11.65 6.14
CA SER A 107 -10.88 12.37 7.15
C SER A 107 -10.73 11.51 8.41
N VAL A 108 -9.54 10.94 8.56
CA VAL A 108 -9.09 10.36 9.83
C VAL A 108 -8.25 11.36 10.63
N LEU A 109 -8.00 12.57 10.11
CA LEU A 109 -7.06 13.54 10.68
C LEU A 109 -7.37 13.83 12.16
N GLY A 110 -8.64 14.08 12.49
CA GLY A 110 -9.02 14.34 13.89
C GLY A 110 -8.71 13.18 14.84
N LEU A 111 -8.76 11.93 14.37
CA LEU A 111 -8.43 10.75 15.17
C LEU A 111 -6.92 10.46 15.17
N GLN A 112 -6.28 10.56 13.99
CA GLN A 112 -4.89 10.16 13.78
C GLN A 112 -3.90 11.22 14.25
N ARG A 113 -4.33 12.46 14.47
CA ARG A 113 -3.50 13.57 14.98
C ARG A 113 -3.75 13.90 16.45
N ARG A 114 -4.64 13.15 17.11
CA ARG A 114 -4.95 13.34 18.53
C ARG A 114 -3.74 13.08 19.41
N THR A 115 -3.27 14.11 20.11
CA THR A 115 -2.07 14.04 20.94
C THR A 115 -2.25 13.20 22.20
N ASP A 116 -3.49 13.03 22.68
CA ASP A 116 -3.83 12.14 23.79
C ASP A 116 -3.72 10.65 23.42
N VAL A 117 -3.83 10.32 22.13
CA VAL A 117 -3.72 8.95 21.59
C VAL A 117 -2.32 8.69 21.04
N TRP A 118 -1.78 9.63 20.26
CA TRP A 118 -0.54 9.48 19.49
C TRP A 118 0.67 10.16 20.13
N GLY A 119 0.48 10.89 21.23
CA GLY A 119 1.53 11.64 21.92
C GLY A 119 1.75 13.05 21.37
N PRO A 120 2.67 13.83 21.97
CA PRO A 120 2.93 15.22 21.56
C PRO A 120 3.50 15.34 20.15
N ASP A 121 4.09 14.27 19.61
CA ASP A 121 4.62 14.20 18.24
C ASP A 121 3.59 13.65 17.24
N ALA A 122 2.28 13.69 17.54
CA ALA A 122 1.22 13.17 16.68
C ALA A 122 1.21 13.78 15.27
N GLU A 123 1.68 15.02 15.12
CA GLU A 123 1.76 15.71 13.83
C GLU A 123 3.02 15.38 13.03
N VAL A 124 3.95 14.63 13.60
CA VAL A 124 5.21 14.26 12.97
C VAL A 124 5.04 12.93 12.26
N TRP A 125 5.41 12.88 10.98
CA TRP A 125 5.54 11.64 10.23
C TRP A 125 6.77 10.88 10.75
N LYS A 126 6.56 9.80 11.50
CA LYS A 126 7.62 9.03 12.18
C LYS A 126 7.35 7.53 12.11
N PRO A 127 7.86 6.82 11.08
CA PRO A 127 7.65 5.38 10.92
C PRO A 127 8.09 4.55 12.12
N GLU A 128 9.18 4.94 12.79
CA GLU A 128 9.73 4.26 13.97
C GLU A 128 8.72 4.14 15.13
N ARG A 129 7.68 4.98 15.15
CA ARG A 129 6.57 4.85 16.11
C ARG A 129 6.02 3.44 16.12
N TRP A 130 5.89 2.82 14.95
CA TRP A 130 5.29 1.50 14.78
C TRP A 130 6.17 0.33 15.21
N LEU A 131 7.44 0.58 15.58
CA LEU A 131 8.33 -0.45 16.12
C LEU A 131 8.02 -0.79 17.58
N SER A 132 7.51 0.19 18.34
CA SER A 132 7.15 0.02 19.75
C SER A 132 5.65 0.24 20.03
N HIS A 133 4.93 0.90 19.12
CA HIS A 133 3.53 1.23 19.31
C HIS A 133 2.59 0.19 18.67
N THR A 134 1.73 -0.37 19.50
CA THR A 134 0.56 -1.13 19.05
C THR A 134 -0.67 -0.23 19.19
N ALA A 135 -1.23 0.21 18.06
CA ALA A 135 -2.42 1.04 18.07
C ALA A 135 -3.63 0.25 18.59
N GLU A 136 -4.39 0.87 19.49
CA GLU A 136 -5.71 0.37 19.91
C GLU A 136 -6.67 0.24 18.71
N THR A 137 -7.66 -0.66 18.84
CA THR A 137 -8.54 -1.09 17.73
C THR A 137 -9.21 0.06 16.98
N TRP A 138 -9.57 1.14 17.68
CA TRP A 138 -10.28 2.29 17.13
C TRP A 138 -9.44 3.56 17.03
N SER A 139 -8.15 3.50 17.37
CA SER A 139 -7.24 4.64 17.15
C SER A 139 -6.61 4.63 15.77
N PHE A 140 -6.46 3.46 15.13
CA PHE A 140 -5.89 3.33 13.79
C PHE A 140 -6.76 2.49 12.85
N ILE A 141 -7.50 3.17 11.96
CA ILE A 141 -8.50 2.54 11.09
C ILE A 141 -8.29 2.83 9.59
N PRO A 142 -7.08 2.74 9.02
CA PRO A 142 -6.84 3.12 7.62
C PRO A 142 -7.57 2.25 6.58
N PHE A 143 -8.16 1.13 7.01
CA PHE A 143 -8.97 0.25 6.17
C PHE A 143 -10.40 0.10 6.71
N ASN A 144 -10.83 1.05 7.56
CA ASN A 144 -12.03 0.93 8.38
C ASN A 144 -11.94 -0.28 9.34
N HIS A 145 -13.03 -0.62 10.03
CA HIS A 145 -13.14 -1.76 10.92
C HIS A 145 -14.57 -2.33 10.91
N GLY A 146 -14.76 -3.55 11.45
CA GLY A 146 -16.07 -4.20 11.56
C GLY A 146 -16.58 -4.82 10.24
N PRO A 147 -17.91 -5.01 10.09
CA PRO A 147 -18.50 -5.73 8.95
C PRO A 147 -18.25 -5.10 7.57
N ARG A 148 -17.81 -3.83 7.55
CA ARG A 148 -17.51 -3.07 6.32
C ARG A 148 -16.01 -2.74 6.21
N VAL A 149 -15.15 -3.50 6.89
CA VAL A 149 -13.70 -3.41 6.72
C VAL A 149 -13.34 -3.61 5.24
N CYS A 150 -12.33 -2.90 4.76
CA CYS A 150 -11.90 -2.95 3.38
C CYS A 150 -11.59 -4.39 2.94
N LEU A 151 -12.38 -4.90 1.99
CA LEU A 151 -12.20 -6.20 1.37
C LEU A 151 -10.80 -6.34 0.73
N GLY A 152 -10.31 -5.25 0.15
CA GLY A 152 -9.00 -5.18 -0.51
C GLY A 152 -7.81 -4.98 0.42
N ARG A 153 -7.98 -4.98 1.76
CA ARG A 153 -6.92 -4.63 2.72
C ARG A 153 -5.62 -5.39 2.46
N VAL A 154 -5.68 -6.72 2.40
CA VAL A 154 -4.49 -7.56 2.25
C VAL A 154 -3.81 -7.28 0.91
N PHE A 155 -4.59 -7.23 -0.17
CA PHE A 155 -4.08 -6.98 -1.51
C PHE A 155 -3.45 -5.58 -1.65
N GLY A 156 -4.12 -4.53 -1.17
CA GLY A 156 -3.60 -3.16 -1.21
C GLY A 156 -2.31 -3.01 -0.39
N GLN A 157 -2.22 -3.65 0.77
CA GLN A 157 -0.98 -3.67 1.55
C GLN A 157 0.16 -4.36 0.79
N GLN A 158 -0.11 -5.49 0.15
CA GLN A 158 0.89 -6.19 -0.67
C GLN A 158 1.36 -5.34 -1.86
N GLN A 159 0.44 -4.67 -2.56
CA GLN A 159 0.77 -3.78 -3.66
C GLN A 159 1.70 -2.64 -3.22
N VAL A 160 1.35 -1.95 -2.13
CA VAL A 160 2.16 -0.84 -1.61
C VAL A 160 3.54 -1.32 -1.18
N LEU A 161 3.65 -2.43 -0.45
CA LEU A 161 4.95 -2.97 -0.02
C LEU A 161 5.82 -3.44 -1.19
N TYR A 162 5.20 -4.09 -2.18
CA TYR A 162 5.87 -4.49 -3.42
C TYR A 162 6.41 -3.26 -4.17
N LEU A 163 5.63 -2.18 -4.27
CA LEU A 163 6.04 -0.96 -4.96
C LEU A 163 7.08 -0.16 -4.15
N LEU A 164 7.01 -0.15 -2.83
CA LEU A 164 8.05 0.40 -1.95
C LEU A 164 9.39 -0.31 -2.17
N ASN A 165 9.39 -1.64 -2.36
CA ASN A 165 10.58 -2.37 -2.75
C ASN A 165 11.17 -1.87 -4.09
N LYS A 166 10.32 -1.43 -5.03
CA LYS A 166 10.74 -0.93 -6.35
C LYS A 166 11.29 0.49 -6.33
N ILE A 167 11.05 1.27 -5.28
CA ILE A 167 11.56 2.64 -5.13
C ILE A 167 13.09 2.70 -4.89
N LYS A 168 13.79 1.56 -4.95
CA LYS A 168 15.26 1.41 -5.02
C LYS A 168 16.00 2.44 -5.90
N VAL A 169 15.32 3.06 -6.88
CA VAL A 169 15.88 4.02 -7.84
C VAL A 169 16.05 5.44 -7.26
N LEU A 170 15.38 5.82 -6.18
CA LEU A 170 15.42 7.22 -5.71
C LEU A 170 16.60 7.56 -4.79
N THR A 171 17.25 6.58 -4.16
CA THR A 171 18.19 6.85 -3.06
C THR A 171 19.62 6.34 -3.27
N ALA A 172 19.88 5.55 -4.30
CA ALA A 172 21.23 5.14 -4.69
C ALA A 172 21.74 6.01 -5.85
N GLY A 173 22.24 7.22 -5.56
CA GLY A 173 23.05 8.02 -6.50
C GLY A 173 22.40 8.45 -7.82
N THR A 174 21.10 8.18 -8.03
CA THR A 174 20.41 8.52 -9.28
C THR A 174 19.90 9.96 -9.17
N ARG A 175 20.78 10.88 -9.55
CA ARG A 175 20.55 12.22 -10.13
C ARG A 175 19.08 12.59 -10.46
N LEU A 176 18.24 12.79 -9.44
CA LEU A 176 16.97 13.52 -9.57
C LEU A 176 17.11 15.01 -9.25
N LEU A 177 18.35 15.45 -9.01
CA LEU A 177 18.76 16.86 -8.89
C LEU A 177 19.74 17.24 -10.01
N LEU A 178 19.49 16.85 -11.26
CA LEU A 178 20.11 17.61 -12.36
C LEU A 178 19.26 18.86 -12.61
N PRO A 179 19.86 20.06 -12.69
CA PRO A 179 19.15 21.26 -13.11
C PRO A 179 18.50 21.02 -14.47
N TRP A 180 17.29 21.55 -14.68
CA TRP A 180 16.49 21.46 -15.91
C TRP A 180 17.21 21.87 -17.22
N GLN A 181 18.46 22.32 -17.16
CA GLN A 181 19.25 22.87 -18.27
C GLN A 181 20.01 21.83 -19.12
N GLN A 182 19.89 20.52 -18.85
CA GLN A 182 20.68 19.48 -19.56
C GLN A 182 19.84 18.54 -20.45
N TRP A 183 18.64 18.94 -20.86
CA TRP A 183 17.76 18.16 -21.75
C TRP A 183 17.61 18.84 -23.14
N ASN A 184 18.72 19.29 -23.73
CA ASN A 184 18.80 19.70 -25.14
C ASN A 184 19.82 18.82 -25.87
#